data_AF-A0A839EZ73-F1
#
_entry.id   AF-A0A839EZ73-F1
#
_cell.length_a   1.000
_cell.length_b   1.000
_cell.length_c   1.000
_cell.angle_alpha   90.00
_cell.angle_beta   90.00
_cell.angle_gamma   90.00
#
_symmetry.space_group_name_H-M   'P 1'
#
loop_
_entity.id
_entity.type
_entity.pdbx_description
1 polymer ?
#
loop_
_entity_poly.entity_id
_entity_poly.type
_entity_poly.pdbx_seq_one_letter_code
_entity_poly.pdbx_strand_id
1 'polypeptide(L)'
;MSGSVLTFKRTNQAKFNCPIFGVETRVAACMQLRDRVWAGFKPPVRKGCQACMSAGKCPMAKLVDKMIYGKHDKNAPEPYASTEPKTVRLRDDLLERVLPIIVRDGTMNNFGVPAKERALIETANERIRKQMQHAPSAISDTSVTRRRTTLKPSPASEPANDDLIDAASSGDMAAALNA
;
A
#
# COMPACT_ATOMS: atom_id res chain seq x y z
N MET A 1 -0.67 -20.21 -20.03
CA MET A 1 -1.08 -20.88 -18.77
C MET A 1 -1.06 -19.89 -17.63
N SER A 2 -2.19 -19.52 -17.04
CA SER A 2 -2.32 -19.00 -15.66
C SER A 2 -3.80 -18.77 -15.34
N GLY A 3 -4.34 -19.52 -14.39
CA GLY A 3 -5.62 -19.18 -13.77
C GLY A 3 -5.49 -17.75 -13.21
N SER A 4 -6.40 -16.87 -13.60
CA SER A 4 -6.33 -15.46 -13.21
C SER A 4 -6.60 -15.32 -11.71
N VAL A 5 -5.54 -14.96 -10.99
CA VAL A 5 -5.50 -14.62 -9.56
C VAL A 5 -6.50 -13.50 -9.26
N LEU A 6 -7.45 -13.75 -8.35
CA LEU A 6 -8.55 -12.83 -8.06
C LEU A 6 -8.06 -11.48 -7.52
N THR A 7 -6.93 -11.47 -6.80
CA THR A 7 -6.26 -10.27 -6.28
C THR A 7 -6.07 -9.20 -7.37
N PHE A 8 -5.78 -9.61 -8.61
CA PHE A 8 -5.52 -8.72 -9.74
C PHE A 8 -6.76 -8.37 -10.56
N LYS A 9 -7.89 -9.03 -10.33
CA LYS A 9 -9.12 -8.78 -11.10
C LYS A 9 -9.77 -7.47 -10.69
N ARG A 10 -10.41 -6.82 -11.66
CA ARG A 10 -11.23 -5.61 -11.43
C ARG A 10 -12.44 -5.88 -10.52
N THR A 11 -12.89 -7.13 -10.48
CA THR A 11 -14.01 -7.58 -9.63
C THR A 11 -13.64 -7.72 -8.15
N ASN A 12 -12.35 -7.63 -7.79
CA ASN A 12 -11.91 -7.72 -6.41
C ASN A 12 -12.45 -6.54 -5.57
N GLN A 13 -13.20 -6.86 -4.52
CA GLN A 13 -13.83 -5.93 -3.60
C GLN A 13 -13.03 -5.74 -2.30
N ALA A 14 -11.89 -6.42 -2.14
CA ALA A 14 -11.03 -6.24 -0.99
C ALA A 14 -10.53 -4.78 -0.87
N LYS A 15 -10.55 -4.26 0.36
CA LYS A 15 -10.08 -2.92 0.72
C LYS A 15 -8.98 -3.00 1.78
N PHE A 16 -8.08 -2.04 1.82
CA PHE A 16 -7.07 -1.92 2.87
C PHE A 16 -6.80 -0.46 3.17
N ASN A 17 -6.24 -0.16 4.34
CA ASN A 17 -5.76 1.18 4.65
C ASN A 17 -4.33 1.36 4.09
N CYS A 18 -4.14 2.27 3.14
CA CYS A 18 -2.85 2.55 2.54
C CYS A 18 -1.87 3.14 3.58
N PRO A 19 -0.74 2.47 3.88
CA PRO A 19 0.18 2.97 4.91
C PRO A 19 0.83 4.32 4.55
N ILE A 20 0.90 4.64 3.25
CA ILE A 20 1.54 5.87 2.79
C ILE A 20 0.60 7.07 2.96
N PHE A 21 -0.68 6.92 2.59
CA PHE A 21 -1.61 8.04 2.54
C PHE A 21 -2.69 8.01 3.64
N GLY A 22 -2.77 6.93 4.42
CA GLY A 22 -3.76 6.78 5.49
C GLY A 22 -5.20 6.63 5.02
N VAL A 23 -5.41 6.34 3.72
CA VAL A 23 -6.75 6.25 3.11
C VAL A 23 -7.14 4.81 2.85
N GLU A 24 -8.42 4.49 3.08
CA GLU A 24 -8.99 3.22 2.66
C GLU A 24 -9.03 3.15 1.12
N THR A 25 -8.48 2.09 0.54
CA THR A 25 -8.41 1.92 -0.92
C THR A 25 -8.73 0.48 -1.30
N ARG A 26 -9.43 0.31 -2.43
CA ARG A 26 -9.66 -1.00 -3.05
C ARG A 26 -8.37 -1.55 -3.66
N VAL A 27 -8.08 -2.82 -3.40
CA VAL A 27 -6.94 -3.54 -4.00
C VAL A 27 -6.99 -3.44 -5.53
N ALA A 28 -8.17 -3.66 -6.13
CA ALA A 28 -8.38 -3.52 -7.57
C ALA A 28 -7.99 -2.14 -8.12
N ALA A 29 -8.29 -1.05 -7.41
CA ALA A 29 -7.94 0.30 -7.84
C ALA A 29 -6.42 0.53 -7.83
N CYS A 30 -5.71 -0.04 -6.85
CA CYS A 30 -4.25 -0.01 -6.82
C CYS A 30 -3.63 -0.81 -7.98
N MET A 31 -4.19 -1.98 -8.31
CA MET A 31 -3.72 -2.80 -9.44
C MET A 31 -3.93 -2.07 -10.76
N GLN A 32 -5.12 -1.52 -10.99
CA GLN A 32 -5.41 -0.74 -12.20
C GLN A 32 -4.47 0.48 -12.36
N LEU A 33 -4.20 1.20 -11.28
CA LEU A 33 -3.27 2.33 -11.32
C LEU A 33 -1.84 1.85 -11.65
N ARG A 34 -1.38 0.76 -11.02
CA ARG A 34 -0.06 0.18 -11.30
C ARG A 34 0.08 -0.21 -12.77
N ASP A 35 -0.89 -0.94 -13.31
CA ASP A 35 -0.83 -1.43 -14.68
C ASP A 35 -0.79 -0.28 -15.68
N ARG A 36 -1.58 0.79 -15.42
CA ARG A 36 -1.51 2.03 -16.20
C ARG A 36 -0.12 2.67 -16.14
N VAL A 37 0.44 2.82 -14.94
CA VAL A 37 1.78 3.43 -14.75
C VAL A 37 2.87 2.62 -15.44
N TRP A 38 2.82 1.28 -15.36
CA TRP A 38 3.79 0.39 -16.01
C TRP A 38 3.64 0.37 -17.53
N ALA A 39 2.43 0.59 -18.04
CA ALA A 39 2.18 0.80 -19.47
C ALA A 39 2.65 2.18 -19.98
N GLY A 40 3.25 3.01 -19.11
CA GLY A 40 3.73 4.35 -19.46
C GLY A 40 2.65 5.44 -19.35
N PHE A 41 1.43 5.11 -18.95
CA PHE A 41 0.37 6.09 -18.75
C PHE A 41 0.56 6.83 -17.42
N LYS A 42 0.57 8.16 -17.49
CA LYS A 42 0.76 9.05 -16.33
C LYS A 42 -0.53 9.80 -16.03
N PRO A 43 -1.49 9.22 -15.28
CA PRO A 43 -2.74 9.90 -14.99
C PRO A 43 -2.50 11.26 -14.32
N PRO A 44 -3.36 12.27 -14.56
CA PRO A 44 -3.22 13.58 -13.91
C PRO A 44 -3.44 13.49 -12.39
N VAL A 45 -4.21 12.50 -11.94
CA VAL A 45 -4.51 12.25 -10.53
C VAL A 45 -3.54 11.24 -9.91
N ARG A 46 -3.51 11.18 -8.56
CA ARG A 46 -2.74 10.20 -7.78
C ARG A 46 -1.23 10.29 -8.03
N LYS A 47 -0.69 11.50 -8.21
CA LYS A 47 0.73 11.73 -8.51
C LYS A 47 1.66 11.12 -7.45
N GLY A 48 1.31 11.23 -6.17
CA GLY A 48 2.05 10.61 -5.07
C GLY A 48 2.07 9.09 -5.16
N CYS A 49 0.96 8.45 -5.56
CA CYS A 49 0.95 7.01 -5.80
C CYS A 49 1.92 6.61 -6.92
N GLN A 50 1.96 7.37 -8.02
CA GLN A 50 2.86 7.12 -9.15
C GLN A 50 4.33 7.24 -8.72
N ALA A 51 4.67 8.29 -7.98
CA ALA A 51 6.01 8.48 -7.42
C ALA A 51 6.40 7.35 -6.46
N CYS A 52 5.49 6.95 -5.56
CA CYS A 52 5.73 5.85 -4.63
C CYS A 52 5.90 4.50 -5.33
N MET A 53 5.15 4.25 -6.40
CA MET A 53 5.32 3.02 -7.19
C MET A 53 6.67 3.03 -7.90
N SER A 54 7.04 4.14 -8.55
CA SER A 54 8.32 4.30 -9.24
C SER A 54 9.52 4.16 -8.31
N ALA A 55 9.43 4.68 -7.08
CA ALA A 55 10.48 4.55 -6.07
C ALA A 55 10.47 3.19 -5.33
N GLY A 56 9.49 2.31 -5.60
CA GLY A 56 9.34 1.03 -4.90
C GLY A 56 8.70 1.11 -3.51
N LYS A 57 8.28 2.29 -3.05
CA LYS A 57 7.64 2.52 -1.74
C LYS A 57 6.23 1.93 -1.64
N CYS A 58 5.57 1.69 -2.78
CA CYS A 58 4.19 1.20 -2.81
C CYS A 58 4.09 -0.29 -2.38
N PRO A 59 3.34 -0.64 -1.31
CA PRO A 59 3.19 -2.03 -0.88
C PRO A 59 2.42 -2.86 -1.91
N MET A 60 1.43 -2.27 -2.59
CA MET A 60 0.69 -2.98 -3.64
C MET A 60 1.56 -3.34 -4.84
N ALA A 61 2.50 -2.47 -5.24
CA ALA A 61 3.47 -2.82 -6.28
C ALA A 61 4.35 -4.00 -5.84
N LYS A 62 4.81 -3.99 -4.58
CA LYS A 62 5.60 -5.09 -4.00
C LYS A 62 4.82 -6.39 -3.81
N LEU A 63 3.51 -6.30 -3.61
CA LEU A 63 2.63 -7.47 -3.57
C LEU A 63 2.63 -8.17 -4.93
N VAL A 64 2.51 -7.41 -6.03
CA VAL A 64 2.56 -7.97 -7.38
C VAL A 64 3.92 -8.62 -7.65
N ASP A 65 5.02 -7.93 -7.32
CA ASP A 65 6.36 -8.51 -7.47
C ASP A 65 6.49 -9.84 -6.69
N LYS A 66 5.94 -9.88 -5.47
CA LYS A 66 5.92 -11.10 -4.65
C LYS A 66 5.08 -12.20 -5.29
N MET A 67 3.93 -11.88 -5.88
CA MET A 67 3.02 -12.88 -6.44
C MET A 67 3.47 -13.39 -7.82
N ILE A 68 4.15 -12.56 -8.62
CA ILE A 68 4.68 -12.95 -9.94
C ILE A 68 6.01 -13.70 -9.80
N TYR A 69 6.94 -13.18 -8.99
CA TYR A 69 8.31 -13.69 -8.91
C TYR A 69 8.62 -14.47 -7.63
N GLY A 70 7.71 -14.47 -6.66
CA GLY A 70 7.86 -15.27 -5.45
C GLY A 70 7.64 -16.75 -5.73
N LYS A 71 8.26 -17.61 -4.90
CA LYS A 71 7.93 -19.03 -4.81
C LYS A 71 6.55 -19.18 -4.17
N HIS A 72 5.50 -18.90 -4.93
CA HIS A 72 4.12 -19.12 -4.48
C HIS A 72 3.61 -20.46 -5.01
N ASP A 73 3.07 -21.26 -4.11
CA ASP A 73 2.17 -22.34 -4.48
C ASP A 73 0.97 -21.72 -5.21
N LYS A 74 0.64 -22.24 -6.39
CA LYS A 74 -0.50 -21.78 -7.20
C LYS A 74 -1.83 -21.99 -6.46
N ASN A 75 -1.85 -22.85 -5.44
CA ASN A 75 -2.99 -23.11 -4.58
C ASN A 75 -2.97 -22.32 -3.27
N ALA A 76 -1.96 -21.46 -3.04
CA ALA A 76 -1.89 -20.68 -1.82
C ALA A 76 -3.11 -19.74 -1.70
N PRO A 77 -3.70 -19.61 -0.49
CA PRO A 77 -4.76 -18.64 -0.25
C PRO A 77 -4.34 -17.23 -0.70
N GLU A 78 -5.25 -16.51 -1.35
CA GLU A 78 -5.06 -15.13 -1.77
C GLU A 78 -5.56 -14.16 -0.67
N PRO A 79 -4.70 -13.69 0.26
CA PRO A 79 -5.18 -12.92 1.42
C PRO A 79 -5.77 -11.55 1.07
N TYR A 80 -5.55 -11.08 -0.16
CA TYR A 80 -6.00 -9.79 -0.67
C TYR A 80 -7.09 -9.91 -1.73
N ALA A 81 -7.67 -11.10 -1.90
CA ALA A 81 -8.76 -11.36 -2.83
C ALA A 81 -10.09 -11.50 -2.08
N SER A 82 -11.12 -10.80 -2.55
CA SER A 82 -12.48 -10.96 -2.06
C SER A 82 -13.49 -10.60 -3.15
N THR A 83 -14.51 -11.42 -3.36
CA THR A 83 -15.66 -11.09 -4.22
C THR A 83 -16.65 -10.16 -3.53
N GLU A 84 -16.61 -10.12 -2.19
CA GLU A 84 -17.45 -9.26 -1.35
C GLU A 84 -16.63 -8.13 -0.71
N PRO A 85 -17.23 -6.99 -0.35
CA PRO A 85 -16.53 -5.92 0.36
C PRO A 85 -15.92 -6.42 1.67
N LYS A 86 -14.59 -6.49 1.73
CA LYS A 86 -13.85 -6.97 2.90
C LYS A 86 -12.62 -6.12 3.15
N THR A 87 -12.46 -5.65 4.37
CA THR A 87 -11.22 -4.95 4.78
C THR A 87 -10.16 -5.98 5.16
N VAL A 88 -9.04 -5.92 4.46
CA VAL A 88 -7.87 -6.79 4.64
C VAL A 88 -6.70 -5.98 5.19
N ARG A 89 -5.85 -6.62 5.99
CA ARG A 89 -4.64 -6.01 6.54
C ARG A 89 -3.43 -6.41 5.73
N LEU A 90 -2.52 -5.46 5.51
CA LEU A 90 -1.22 -5.77 4.91
C LEU A 90 -0.38 -6.58 5.88
N ARG A 91 0.21 -7.67 5.39
CA ARG A 91 1.12 -8.50 6.16
C ARG A 91 2.41 -7.76 6.52
N ASP A 92 3.01 -8.18 7.63
CA ASP A 92 4.27 -7.64 8.14
C ASP A 92 5.40 -7.68 7.11
N ASP A 93 5.56 -8.79 6.40
CA ASP A 93 6.60 -9.00 5.40
C ASP A 93 6.55 -7.99 4.24
N LEU A 94 5.35 -7.53 3.88
CA LEU A 94 5.16 -6.53 2.85
C LEU A 94 5.53 -5.14 3.37
N LEU A 95 5.14 -4.84 4.61
CA LEU A 95 5.45 -3.58 5.28
C LEU A 95 6.95 -3.43 5.55
N GLU A 96 7.61 -4.50 6.01
CA GLU A 96 9.07 -4.56 6.22
C GLU A 96 9.84 -4.19 4.95
N ARG A 97 9.38 -4.66 3.79
CA ARG A 97 10.03 -4.39 2.49
C ARG A 97 9.93 -2.94 2.06
N VAL A 98 8.81 -2.27 2.35
CA VAL A 98 8.60 -0.88 1.93
C VAL A 98 9.09 0.13 2.97
N LEU A 99 9.20 -0.26 4.24
CA LEU A 99 9.65 0.60 5.33
C LEU A 99 10.97 1.35 5.03
N PRO A 100 12.07 0.69 4.59
CA PRO A 100 13.35 1.38 4.42
C PRO A 100 13.41 2.28 3.18
N ILE A 101 12.41 2.22 2.29
CA ILE A 101 12.44 2.95 1.03
C ILE A 101 12.12 4.43 1.27
N ILE A 102 12.90 5.33 0.67
CA ILE A 102 12.69 6.78 0.70
C ILE A 102 12.41 7.25 -0.73
N VAL A 103 11.33 8.00 -0.92
CA VAL A 103 11.03 8.63 -2.22
C VAL A 103 11.83 9.92 -2.30
N ARG A 104 12.79 9.99 -3.24
CA ARG A 104 13.64 11.16 -3.40
C ARG A 104 12.86 12.36 -3.96
N ASP A 105 13.27 13.57 -3.59
CA ASP A 105 12.65 14.81 -4.09
C ASP A 105 12.64 14.89 -5.61
N GLY A 106 13.72 14.46 -6.26
CA GLY A 106 13.78 14.38 -7.72
C GLY A 106 12.65 13.53 -8.30
N THR A 107 12.33 12.39 -7.68
CA THR A 107 11.19 11.55 -8.10
C THR A 107 9.86 12.28 -7.86
N MET A 108 9.68 12.92 -6.69
CA MET A 108 8.44 13.66 -6.40
C MET A 108 8.23 14.86 -7.34
N ASN A 109 9.31 15.55 -7.72
CA ASN A 109 9.31 16.63 -8.70
C ASN A 109 8.95 16.11 -10.09
N ASN A 110 9.55 15.00 -10.53
CA ASN A 110 9.30 14.42 -11.85
C ASN A 110 7.84 14.01 -12.06
N PHE A 111 7.14 13.61 -11.00
CA PHE A 111 5.71 13.27 -11.05
C PHE A 111 4.78 14.45 -10.74
N GLY A 112 5.31 15.60 -10.33
CA GLY A 112 4.51 16.76 -9.93
C GLY A 112 3.67 16.49 -8.68
N VAL A 113 4.25 15.83 -7.67
CA VAL A 113 3.54 15.49 -6.43
C VAL A 113 3.20 16.78 -5.65
N PRO A 114 1.92 17.03 -5.30
CA PRO A 114 1.51 18.19 -4.51
C PRO A 114 2.11 18.18 -3.10
N ALA A 115 2.34 19.36 -2.51
CA ALA A 115 2.95 19.50 -1.18
C ALA A 115 2.25 18.67 -0.08
N LYS A 116 0.91 18.63 -0.10
CA LYS A 116 0.13 17.81 0.84
C LYS A 116 0.45 16.32 0.74
N GLU A 117 0.59 15.78 -0.49
CA GLU A 117 0.95 14.37 -0.69
C GLU A 117 2.42 14.12 -0.33
N ARG A 118 3.33 15.09 -0.52
CA ARG A 118 4.74 14.96 -0.13
C ARG A 118 4.90 14.78 1.37
N ALA A 119 4.24 15.61 2.16
CA ALA A 119 4.25 15.50 3.62
C ALA A 119 3.76 14.12 4.10
N LEU A 120 2.75 13.56 3.42
CA LEU A 120 2.31 12.18 3.67
C LEU A 120 3.41 11.18 3.29
N ILE A 121 4.04 11.29 2.13
CA ILE A 121 5.11 10.36 1.73
C ILE A 121 6.29 10.39 2.70
N GLU A 122 6.71 11.58 3.14
CA GLU A 122 7.82 11.78 4.07
C GLU A 122 7.54 11.17 5.45
N THR A 123 6.31 11.31 5.95
CA THR A 123 5.88 10.76 7.25
C THR A 123 5.39 9.31 7.17
N ALA A 124 5.42 8.68 5.99
CA ALA A 124 4.86 7.34 5.79
C ALA A 124 5.50 6.27 6.68
N ASN A 125 6.78 6.41 7.04
CA ASN A 125 7.49 5.43 7.87
C ASN A 125 6.90 5.28 9.28
N GLU A 126 6.40 6.36 9.86
CA GLU A 126 5.74 6.30 11.17
C GLU A 126 4.44 5.52 11.09
N ARG A 127 3.63 5.78 10.06
CA ARG A 127 2.39 5.03 9.81
C ARG A 127 2.65 3.56 9.49
N ILE A 128 3.67 3.26 8.69
CA ILE A 128 4.08 1.88 8.40
C ILE A 128 4.45 1.16 9.70
N ARG A 129 5.28 1.76 10.57
CA ARG A 129 5.65 1.18 11.87
C ARG A 129 4.44 0.93 12.76
N LYS A 130 3.49 1.87 12.84
CA LYS A 130 2.23 1.69 13.58
C LYS A 130 1.42 0.51 13.02
N GLN A 131 1.26 0.41 11.70
CA GLN A 131 0.55 -0.72 11.08
C GLN A 131 1.23 -2.07 11.31
N MET A 132 2.57 -2.11 11.30
CA MET A 132 3.34 -3.34 11.55
C MET A 132 3.07 -3.96 12.94
N GLN A 133 2.66 -3.17 13.94
CA GLN A 133 2.34 -3.69 15.28
C GLN A 133 1.10 -4.59 15.28
N HIS A 134 0.20 -4.43 14.30
CA HIS A 134 -1.07 -5.16 14.19
C HIS A 134 -1.19 -5.95 12.89
N ALA A 135 -0.09 -6.06 12.14
CA ALA A 135 -0.04 -6.75 10.86
C ALA A 135 -0.05 -8.26 11.06
N PRO A 136 -0.81 -9.02 10.24
CA PRO A 136 -0.75 -10.48 10.26
C PRO A 136 0.64 -10.94 9.83
N SER A 137 1.21 -11.90 10.57
CA SER A 137 2.51 -12.47 10.23
C SER A 137 2.45 -13.35 9.00
N ALA A 138 3.49 -13.28 8.17
CA ALA A 138 3.62 -14.14 7.00
C ALA A 138 3.79 -15.64 7.33
N ILE A 139 4.11 -15.98 8.58
CA ILE A 139 4.31 -17.35 9.06
C ILE A 139 2.99 -17.85 9.68
N SER A 140 2.17 -18.46 8.85
CA SER A 140 1.15 -19.43 9.26
C SER A 140 1.16 -20.56 8.23
N ASP A 141 2.25 -21.33 8.26
CA ASP A 141 2.26 -22.79 8.17
C ASP A 141 3.69 -23.24 8.49
N THR A 142 3.83 -23.97 9.61
CA THR A 142 5.06 -24.47 10.25
C THR A 142 5.98 -23.45 10.95
N SER A 143 6.21 -23.77 12.22
CA SER A 143 7.01 -23.10 13.24
C SER A 143 8.46 -22.82 12.83
N VAL A 144 8.87 -21.55 12.77
CA VAL A 144 10.25 -21.15 13.10
C VAL A 144 10.19 -19.83 13.85
N THR A 145 10.61 -19.88 15.10
CA THR A 145 10.77 -18.75 16.01
C THR A 145 11.72 -17.72 15.41
N ARG A 146 11.21 -16.69 14.73
CA ARG A 146 12.02 -15.52 14.39
C ARG A 146 12.35 -14.79 15.69
N ARG A 147 13.62 -14.85 16.10
CA ARG A 147 14.20 -13.97 17.13
C ARG A 147 13.94 -12.52 16.72
N ARG A 148 12.94 -11.92 17.34
CA ARG A 148 12.67 -10.49 17.28
C ARG A 148 13.77 -9.84 18.13
N THR A 149 14.80 -9.31 17.50
CA THR A 149 15.75 -8.41 18.17
C THR A 149 14.98 -7.16 18.57
N THR A 150 14.59 -7.11 19.83
CA THR A 150 13.96 -5.97 20.49
C THR A 150 14.95 -4.81 20.52
N LEU A 151 14.86 -3.91 19.53
CA LEU A 151 15.39 -2.57 19.68
C LEU A 151 14.53 -1.85 20.72
N LYS A 152 15.10 -1.70 21.91
CA LYS A 152 14.56 -0.97 23.07
C LYS A 152 14.34 0.50 22.68
N PRO A 153 13.11 1.05 22.74
CA PRO A 153 12.90 2.48 22.57
C PRO A 153 13.18 3.24 23.88
N SER A 154 13.96 4.32 23.80
CA SER A 154 14.04 5.35 24.86
C SER A 154 12.75 6.19 24.87
N PRO A 155 12.31 6.73 26.02
CA PRO A 155 11.07 7.48 26.14
C PRO A 155 11.31 8.99 26.03
N ALA A 156 10.41 9.68 25.32
CA ALA A 156 9.97 11.09 25.45
C ALA A 156 9.22 11.45 24.16
N SER A 157 8.09 12.16 24.09
CA SER A 157 7.10 12.74 25.01
C SER A 157 6.00 13.30 24.07
N GLU A 158 4.72 13.21 24.42
CA GLU A 158 3.61 13.85 23.67
C GLU A 158 3.72 15.40 23.68
N PRO A 159 3.07 16.10 22.73
CA PRO A 159 1.69 16.51 22.97
C PRO A 159 0.72 16.26 21.80
N ALA A 160 -0.55 16.17 22.18
CA ALA A 160 -1.73 16.02 21.35
C ALA A 160 -2.02 17.25 20.46
N ASN A 161 -2.65 17.00 19.32
CA ASN A 161 -3.80 17.77 18.83
C ASN A 161 -4.53 16.97 17.74
N ASP A 162 -5.75 16.56 18.08
CA ASP A 162 -6.81 16.25 17.13
C ASP A 162 -7.25 17.58 16.49
N ASP A 163 -7.16 17.68 15.16
CA ASP A 163 -7.98 18.55 14.30
C ASP A 163 -7.34 18.59 12.91
N LEU A 164 -7.51 17.53 12.12
CA LEU A 164 -7.16 17.53 10.68
C LEU A 164 -7.92 16.44 9.90
N ILE A 165 -9.15 16.13 10.31
CA ILE A 165 -10.08 15.27 9.54
C ILE A 165 -11.17 16.17 8.96
N ASP A 166 -10.84 16.94 7.92
CA ASP A 166 -11.83 17.32 6.92
C ASP A 166 -11.15 17.88 5.67
N ALA A 167 -10.92 17.01 4.68
CA ALA A 167 -10.77 17.33 3.25
C ALA A 167 -10.58 16.07 2.37
N ALA A 168 -11.22 14.95 2.70
CA ALA A 168 -11.24 13.74 1.85
C ALA A 168 -12.64 13.13 1.72
N SER A 169 -13.68 13.92 1.96
CA SER A 169 -15.10 13.52 1.95
C SER A 169 -15.81 13.74 0.61
N SER A 170 -15.12 14.09 -0.48
CA SER A 170 -15.72 14.07 -1.82
C SER A 170 -15.67 12.66 -2.42
N GLY A 171 -16.41 11.75 -1.80
CA GLY A 171 -16.70 10.41 -2.30
C GLY A 171 -17.66 10.40 -3.49
N ASP A 172 -17.40 11.21 -4.52
CA ASP A 172 -18.20 11.21 -5.75
C ASP A 172 -17.46 10.49 -6.88
N MET A 173 -17.70 9.18 -6.98
CA MET A 173 -17.09 8.29 -7.98
C MET A 173 -17.92 8.20 -9.28
N ALA A 174 -18.96 9.01 -9.47
CA ALA A 174 -19.81 8.94 -10.66
C ALA A 174 -19.26 9.71 -11.87
N ALA A 175 -18.43 10.74 -11.67
CA ALA A 175 -17.96 11.60 -12.76
C ALA A 175 -16.77 11.04 -13.58
N ALA A 176 -16.12 9.97 -13.13
CA ALA A 176 -14.89 9.45 -13.77
C ALA A 176 -15.15 8.33 -14.81
N LEU A 177 -16.41 8.00 -15.11
CA LEU A 177 -16.78 6.89 -16.01
C LEU A 177 -17.43 7.32 -17.33
N ASN A 178 -17.71 8.61 -17.54
CA ASN A 178 -18.37 9.12 -18.76
C ASN A 178 -17.65 10.30 -19.43
N ALA A 179 -16.31 10.31 -19.44
CA ALA A 179 -15.53 11.26 -20.24
C ALA A 179 -14.50 10.52 -21.10
#